data_AF-A0A7C3GKT3-F1
#
_entry.id   AF-A0A7C3GKT3-F1
#
_cell.length_a   1.000
_cell.length_b   1.000
_cell.length_c   1.000
_cell.angle_alpha   90.00
_cell.angle_beta   90.00
_cell.angle_gamma   90.00
#
_symmetry.space_group_name_H-M   'P 1'
#
loop_
_entity.id
_entity.type
_entity.pdbx_description
1 polymer ?
#
loop_
_entity_poly.entity_id
_entity_poly.type
_entity_poly.pdbx_seq_one_letter_code
_entity_poly.pdbx_strand_id
1 'polypeptide(L)'
;MRSSIRFKIILLTVLPIALIYLLIFGFGVYQIHLHSIQDVEEVMRRVTQQYAGVFSGYLRESAQIARSTAAIIEQNPNIPDHQLFAQVKSNLRHNRIVYGSAIAFERDPEYDNE
;
A
#
# COMPACT_ATOMS: atom_id res chain seq x y z
N MET A 1 -69.20 -18.09 -4.35
CA MET A 1 -68.60 -17.08 -5.26
C MET A 1 -68.57 -15.63 -4.73
N ARG A 2 -68.72 -15.35 -3.41
CA ARG A 2 -68.66 -13.98 -2.85
C ARG A 2 -67.28 -13.52 -2.36
N SER A 3 -66.33 -14.44 -2.24
CA SER A 3 -64.96 -14.12 -1.77
C SER A 3 -64.14 -13.36 -2.82
N SER A 4 -64.39 -13.58 -4.12
CA SER A 4 -63.54 -13.01 -5.17
C SER A 4 -63.66 -11.49 -5.33
N ILE A 5 -64.83 -10.89 -5.04
CA ILE A 5 -65.03 -9.43 -5.19
C ILE A 5 -64.32 -8.66 -4.06
N ARG A 6 -64.46 -9.12 -2.81
CA ARG A 6 -63.74 -8.51 -1.67
C ARG A 6 -62.23 -8.65 -1.83
N PHE A 7 -61.77 -9.83 -2.29
CA PHE A 7 -60.37 -10.05 -2.60
C PHE A 7 -59.89 -9.13 -3.74
N LYS A 8 -60.69 -8.90 -4.79
CA LYS A 8 -60.35 -7.97 -5.88
C LYS A 8 -60.17 -6.54 -5.39
N ILE A 9 -61.03 -6.06 -4.48
CA ILE A 9 -60.97 -4.69 -3.93
C ILE A 9 -59.75 -4.53 -3.01
N ILE A 10 -59.47 -5.52 -2.16
CA ILE A 10 -58.28 -5.52 -1.30
C ILE A 10 -57.02 -5.57 -2.15
N LEU A 11 -56.98 -6.43 -3.19
CA LEU A 11 -55.84 -6.52 -4.08
C LEU A 11 -55.61 -5.20 -4.83
N LEU A 12 -56.67 -4.57 -5.35
CA LEU A 12 -56.57 -3.31 -6.08
C LEU A 12 -56.04 -2.15 -5.22
N THR A 13 -56.26 -2.18 -3.91
CA THR A 13 -55.84 -1.13 -2.98
C THR A 13 -54.48 -1.41 -2.35
N VAL A 14 -54.20 -2.67 -1.99
CA VAL A 14 -52.92 -3.07 -1.36
C VAL A 14 -51.79 -3.16 -2.40
N LEU A 15 -52.08 -3.60 -3.63
CA LEU A 15 -51.08 -3.74 -4.69
C LEU A 15 -50.33 -2.42 -5.01
N PRO A 16 -51.00 -1.27 -5.25
CA PRO A 16 -50.29 -0.03 -5.55
C PRO A 16 -49.45 0.45 -4.36
N ILE A 17 -49.94 0.27 -3.13
CA ILE A 17 -49.19 0.62 -1.91
C ILE A 17 -47.94 -0.25 -1.81
N ALA A 18 -48.08 -1.57 -1.98
CA ALA A 18 -46.96 -2.50 -1.97
C ALA A 18 -45.95 -2.18 -3.07
N LEU A 19 -46.42 -1.80 -4.27
CA LEU A 19 -45.58 -1.44 -5.40
C LEU A 19 -44.76 -0.17 -5.12
N ILE A 20 -45.36 0.85 -4.50
CA ILE A 20 -44.65 2.06 -4.07
C ILE A 20 -43.55 1.70 -3.07
N TYR A 21 -43.85 0.89 -2.05
CA TYR A 21 -42.85 0.46 -1.07
C TYR A 21 -41.71 -0.34 -1.72
N LEU A 22 -42.02 -1.23 -2.65
CA LEU A 22 -41.04 -2.04 -3.36
C LEU A 22 -40.11 -1.16 -4.21
N LEU A 23 -40.67 -0.13 -4.88
CA LEU A 23 -39.86 0.84 -5.64
C LEU A 23 -38.94 1.66 -4.74
N ILE A 24 -39.45 2.18 -3.62
CA ILE A 24 -38.63 2.96 -2.68
C ILE A 24 -37.51 2.09 -2.11
N PHE A 25 -37.85 0.86 -1.67
CA PHE A 25 -36.87 -0.05 -1.11
C PHE A 25 -35.83 -0.50 -2.14
N GLY A 26 -36.27 -0.87 -3.34
CA GLY A 26 -35.39 -1.26 -4.43
C GLY A 26 -34.43 -0.15 -4.83
N PHE A 27 -34.92 1.09 -4.92
CA PHE A 27 -34.09 2.25 -5.21
C PHE A 27 -33.09 2.55 -4.09
N GLY A 28 -33.51 2.43 -2.82
CA GLY A 28 -32.63 2.58 -1.66
C GLY A 28 -31.50 1.54 -1.66
N VAL A 29 -31.82 0.27 -1.89
CA VAL A 29 -30.82 -0.81 -1.98
C VAL A 29 -29.86 -0.56 -3.14
N TYR A 30 -30.37 -0.15 -4.30
CA TYR A 30 -29.55 0.16 -5.48
C TYR A 30 -28.56 1.31 -5.20
N GLN A 31 -29.03 2.39 -4.55
CA GLN A 31 -28.15 3.50 -4.17
C GLN A 31 -27.10 3.09 -3.15
N ILE A 32 -27.47 2.32 -2.12
CA ILE A 32 -26.52 1.83 -1.11
C ILE A 32 -25.44 0.97 -1.76
N HIS A 33 -25.83 0.10 -2.70
CA HIS A 33 -24.88 -0.77 -3.39
C HIS A 33 -23.88 0.03 -4.24
N LEU A 34 -24.33 1.10 -4.92
CA LEU A 34 -23.44 1.98 -5.69
C LEU A 34 -22.44 2.72 -4.78
N HIS A 35 -22.93 3.32 -3.69
CA HIS A 35 -22.07 4.08 -2.78
C HIS A 35 -21.10 3.17 -2.01
N SER A 36 -21.55 1.97 -1.62
CA SER A 36 -20.69 1.02 -0.88
C SER A 36 -19.46 0.59 -1.70
N ILE A 37 -19.60 0.42 -3.02
CA ILE A 37 -18.46 0.10 -3.87
C ILE A 37 -17.46 1.27 -3.89
N GLN A 38 -17.95 2.50 -4.06
CA GLN A 38 -17.12 3.69 -4.12
C GLN A 38 -16.40 3.94 -2.79
N ASP A 39 -17.09 3.77 -1.66
CA ASP A 39 -16.51 3.92 -0.33
C ASP A 39 -15.42 2.88 -0.07
N VAL A 40 -15.66 1.63 -0.46
CA VAL A 40 -14.65 0.56 -0.34
C VAL A 40 -13.43 0.86 -1.21
N GLU A 41 -13.64 1.33 -2.44
CA GLU A 41 -12.56 1.69 -3.35
C GLU A 41 -11.71 2.84 -2.78
N GLU A 42 -12.33 3.89 -2.25
CA GLU A 42 -11.61 5.02 -1.66
C GLU A 42 -10.85 4.63 -0.39
N VAL A 43 -11.43 3.78 0.46
CA VAL A 43 -10.74 3.23 1.63
C VAL A 43 -9.53 2.39 1.19
N MET A 44 -9.71 1.49 0.23
CA MET A 44 -8.62 0.66 -0.29
C MET A 44 -7.51 1.49 -0.93
N ARG A 45 -7.87 2.55 -1.67
CA ARG A 45 -6.92 3.48 -2.27
C ARG A 45 -6.11 4.18 -1.19
N ARG A 46 -6.75 4.69 -0.14
CA ARG A 46 -6.08 5.37 0.98
C ARG A 46 -5.13 4.44 1.73
N VAL A 47 -5.57 3.22 2.02
CA VAL A 47 -4.74 2.20 2.68
C VAL A 47 -3.53 1.86 1.82
N THR A 48 -3.73 1.64 0.52
CA THR A 48 -2.65 1.35 -0.43
C THR A 48 -1.63 2.49 -0.49
N GLN A 49 -2.09 3.73 -0.58
CA GLN A 49 -1.23 4.92 -0.59
C GLN A 49 -0.43 5.06 0.71
N GLN A 50 -1.06 4.79 1.85
CA GLN A 50 -0.37 4.82 3.14
C GLN A 50 0.75 3.78 3.21
N TYR A 51 0.47 2.52 2.83
CA TYR A 51 1.49 1.47 2.82
C TYR A 51 2.58 1.73 1.79
N ALA A 52 2.23 2.23 0.60
CA ALA A 52 3.20 2.65 -0.40
C ALA A 52 4.12 3.76 0.13
N GLY A 53 3.55 4.73 0.88
CA GLY A 53 4.29 5.77 1.57
C GLY A 53 5.29 5.20 2.58
N VAL A 54 4.84 4.32 3.47
CA VAL A 54 5.70 3.65 4.46
C VAL A 54 6.83 2.88 3.78
N PHE A 55 6.51 2.07 2.77
CA PHE A 55 7.50 1.30 2.02
C PHE A 55 8.51 2.19 1.31
N SER A 56 8.05 3.28 0.68
CA SER A 56 8.93 4.25 0.03
C SER A 56 9.86 4.95 1.03
N GLY A 57 9.38 5.19 2.26
CA GLY A 57 10.19 5.73 3.36
C GLY A 57 11.34 4.80 3.73
N TYR A 58 11.04 3.51 3.95
CA TYR A 58 12.05 2.50 4.25
C TYR A 58 13.10 2.31 3.14
N LEU A 59 12.67 2.33 1.87
CA LEU A 59 13.59 2.28 0.74
C LEU A 59 14.48 3.52 0.67
N ARG A 60 13.92 4.71 0.89
CA ARG A 60 14.67 5.97 0.85
C ARG A 60 15.69 6.04 1.98
N GLU A 61 15.33 5.58 3.18
CA GLU A 61 16.23 5.49 4.31
C GLU A 61 17.41 4.53 4.03
N SER A 62 17.12 3.35 3.49
CA SER A 62 18.15 2.38 3.08
C SER A 62 19.08 2.95 2.00
N ALA A 63 18.52 3.64 1.00
CA ALA A 63 19.29 4.30 -0.04
C ALA A 63 20.17 5.43 0.52
N GLN A 64 19.68 6.17 1.52
CA GLN A 64 20.45 7.23 2.17
C GLN A 64 21.67 6.69 2.92
N ILE A 65 21.55 5.52 3.56
CA ILE A 65 22.69 4.84 4.20
C ILE A 65 23.76 4.48 3.16
N ALA A 66 23.34 3.89 2.04
CA ALA A 66 24.24 3.56 0.95
C ALA A 66 24.96 4.79 0.39
N ARG A 67 24.22 5.88 0.11
CA ARG A 67 24.80 7.15 -0.37
C ARG A 67 25.76 7.78 0.63
N SER A 68 25.41 7.77 1.91
CA SER A 68 26.27 8.34 2.96
C SER A 68 27.55 7.53 3.10
N THR A 69 27.46 6.21 3.00
CA THR A 69 28.63 5.32 3.03
C THR A 69 29.52 5.52 1.80
N ALA A 70 28.93 5.63 0.60
CA ALA A 70 29.67 5.92 -0.62
C ALA A 70 30.41 7.27 -0.53
N ALA A 71 29.74 8.32 -0.03
CA ALA A 71 30.37 9.64 0.14
C ALA A 71 31.55 9.62 1.11
N ILE A 72 31.49 8.82 2.18
CA ILE A 72 32.62 8.65 3.12
C ILE A 72 33.82 7.97 2.43
N ILE A 73 33.55 6.94 1.62
CA ILE A 73 34.58 6.20 0.89
C ILE A 73 35.22 7.08 -0.20
N GLU A 74 34.41 7.84 -0.94
CA GLU A 74 34.88 8.78 -1.97
C GLU A 74 35.78 9.88 -1.38
N GLN A 75 35.46 10.39 -0.19
CA GLN A 75 36.27 11.42 0.47
C GLN A 75 37.60 10.87 1.02
N ASN A 76 37.72 9.56 1.19
CA ASN A 76 38.85 8.94 1.86
C ASN A 76 39.18 7.59 1.17
N PRO A 77 39.80 7.62 -0.02
CA PRO A 77 39.99 6.43 -0.85
C PRO A 77 40.95 5.40 -0.24
N ASN A 78 41.83 5.82 0.68
CA ASN A 78 42.79 4.96 1.36
C ASN A 78 42.30 4.49 2.74
N ILE A 79 40.98 4.32 2.92
CA ILE A 79 40.44 3.76 4.18
C ILE A 79 40.96 2.33 4.34
N PRO A 80 41.56 1.98 5.49
CA PRO A 80 42.03 0.63 5.72
C PRO A 80 40.85 -0.34 5.94
N ASP A 81 40.98 -1.59 5.51
CA ASP A 81 39.93 -2.62 5.51
C ASP A 81 39.15 -2.72 6.83
N HIS A 82 39.85 -2.67 7.98
CA HIS A 82 39.21 -2.77 9.28
C HIS A 82 38.20 -1.65 9.55
N GLN A 83 38.42 -0.45 9.00
CA GLN A 83 37.48 0.67 9.08
C GLN A 83 36.30 0.49 8.12
N LEU A 84 36.52 -0.10 6.94
CA LEU A 84 35.42 -0.47 6.03
C LEU A 84 34.48 -1.49 6.68
N PHE A 85 35.03 -2.55 7.29
CA PHE A 85 34.23 -3.53 8.03
C PHE A 85 33.49 -2.89 9.22
N ALA A 86 34.13 -1.97 9.94
CA ALA A 86 33.50 -1.24 11.02
C ALA A 86 32.33 -0.38 10.51
N GLN A 87 32.48 0.26 9.35
CA GLN A 87 31.44 1.08 8.72
C GLN A 87 30.23 0.23 8.31
N VAL A 88 30.45 -0.93 7.67
CA VAL A 88 29.39 -1.88 7.32
C VAL A 88 28.64 -2.36 8.56
N LYS A 89 29.38 -2.69 9.64
CA LYS A 89 28.78 -3.10 10.91
C LYS A 89 28.00 -1.97 11.59
N SER A 90 28.48 -0.73 11.46
CA SER A 90 27.80 0.46 11.98
C SER A 90 26.47 0.71 11.26
N ASN A 91 26.42 0.52 9.94
CA ASN A 91 25.20 0.66 9.15
C ASN A 91 24.09 -0.29 9.63
N LEU A 92 24.44 -1.51 10.03
CA LEU A 92 23.51 -2.51 10.55
C LEU A 92 23.04 -2.21 11.98
N ARG A 93 23.91 -1.64 12.82
CA ARG A 93 23.57 -1.34 14.23
C ARG A 93 22.49 -0.27 14.37
N HIS A 94 22.45 0.67 13.44
CA HIS A 94 21.58 1.84 13.52
C HIS A 94 20.25 1.66 12.77
N ASN A 95 20.11 0.65 11.91
CA ASN A 95 18.91 0.46 11.11
C ASN A 95 18.37 -0.97 11.15
N ARG A 96 17.22 -1.16 11.82
CA ARG A 96 16.54 -2.47 11.93
C ARG A 96 15.89 -2.94 10.62
N ILE A 97 15.75 -2.06 9.62
CA ILE A 97 15.15 -2.37 8.32
C ILE A 97 16.16 -3.08 7.42
N VAL A 98 17.46 -2.87 7.64
CA VAL A 98 18.53 -3.41 6.81
C VAL A 98 19.03 -4.73 7.40
N TYR A 99 18.81 -5.84 6.68
CA TYR A 99 19.29 -7.16 7.07
C TYR A 99 20.82 -7.31 6.92
N GLY A 100 21.37 -6.73 5.84
CA GLY A 100 22.76 -6.88 5.46
C GLY A 100 23.28 -5.66 4.71
N SER A 101 24.57 -5.41 4.80
CA SER A 101 25.26 -4.36 4.05
C SER A 101 26.56 -4.94 3.51
N ALA A 102 26.91 -4.58 2.29
CA ALA A 102 28.13 -4.99 1.61
C ALA A 102 28.69 -3.79 0.85
N ILE A 103 30.02 -3.75 0.75
CA ILE A 103 30.75 -2.80 -0.09
C ILE A 103 31.52 -3.65 -1.09
N ALA A 104 31.46 -3.28 -2.36
CA ALA A 104 32.22 -3.91 -3.42
C ALA A 104 32.98 -2.82 -4.16
N PHE A 105 34.24 -3.10 -4.47
CA PHE A 105 35.10 -2.22 -5.25
C PHE A 105 35.22 -2.77 -6.66
N GLU A 106 35.32 -1.87 -7.64
CA GLU A 106 35.70 -2.24 -8.98
C GLU A 106 37.17 -2.72 -8.98
N ARG A 107 37.48 -3.71 -9.80
CA ARG A 107 38.84 -4.26 -9.90
C ARG A 107 39.72 -3.25 -10.64
N ASP A 108 40.84 -2.87 -10.03
CA ASP A 108 41.83 -2.03 -10.69
C ASP A 108 42.64 -2.86 -11.71
N PRO A 109 42.61 -2.53 -13.02
CA PRO A 109 43.38 -3.25 -14.03
C PRO A 109 44.90 -3.10 -13.90
N GLU A 110 45.42 -2.14 -13.12
CA GLU A 110 46.87 -1.98 -12.91
C GLU A 110 47.44 -3.00 -11.90
N TYR A 111 46.60 -3.59 -11.05
CA TYR A 111 47.01 -4.55 -10.00
C TYR A 111 47.40 -5.95 -10.54
N ASP A 112 47.09 -6.26 -11.80
CA ASP A 112 47.39 -7.56 -12.44
C ASP A 112 48.71 -7.55 -13.25
N ASN A 113 49.40 -6.41 -13.34
CA ASN A 113 50.65 -6.25 -14.11
C ASN A 113 51.93 -6.26 -13.26
N GLU A 114 51.82 -6.51 -11.95
CA GLU A 114 52.94 -6.81 -11.03
C GLU A 114 52.93 -8.28 -10.60
#